data_AF-A0A2S6UFX0-F1
#
_entry.id   AF-A0A2S6UFX0-F1
#
_cell.length_a   1.000
_cell.length_b   1.000
_cell.length_c   1.000
_cell.angle_alpha   90.00
_cell.angle_beta   90.00
_cell.angle_gamma   90.00
#
_symmetry.space_group_name_H-M   'P 1'
#
loop_
_entity.id
_entity.type
_entity.pdbx_description
1 polymer ?
#
loop_
_entity_poly.entity_id
_entity_poly.type
_entity_poly.pdbx_seq_one_letter_code
_entity_poly.pdbx_strand_id
1 'polypeptide(L)'
;MRWNLLIFTNDTGVKMKKVKSKLDITEERTVISVVDAISLVYDIFWNLGCSEKAARIVSEHLVDSNLCGVESHGIMRTLQYADQFKKNYMVARGEPILRATSKGMYEVDGQKGIGIPAMKLAFEHGANLAKDRGFSVIAIRLLYQFINIEIDKLIDK
;
A
#
# COMPACT_ATOMS: atom_id res chain seq x y z
N MET A 1 -11.26 14.41 -13.82
CA MET A 1 -10.32 13.80 -14.78
C MET A 1 -10.28 12.31 -14.51
N ARG A 2 -10.64 11.46 -15.48
CA ARG A 2 -10.56 9.99 -15.37
C ARG A 2 -9.12 9.59 -15.65
N TRP A 3 -8.36 9.29 -14.61
CA TRP A 3 -7.05 8.66 -14.74
C TRP A 3 -7.29 7.18 -15.02
N ASN A 4 -6.63 6.66 -16.04
CA ASN A 4 -6.75 5.30 -16.54
C ASN A 4 -5.46 4.54 -16.20
N LEU A 5 -5.59 3.36 -15.62
CA LEU A 5 -4.50 2.47 -15.22
C LEU A 5 -4.42 1.26 -16.15
N LEU A 6 -3.22 0.76 -16.37
CA LEU A 6 -3.02 -0.54 -17.00
C LEU A 6 -3.01 -1.64 -15.96
N ILE A 7 -3.86 -2.63 -16.16
CA ILE A 7 -3.89 -3.88 -15.39
C ILE A 7 -3.84 -5.06 -16.35
N PHE A 8 -3.40 -6.22 -15.89
CA PHE A 8 -3.40 -7.44 -16.72
C PHE A 8 -4.75 -8.14 -16.58
N THR A 9 -5.41 -8.42 -17.71
CA THR A 9 -6.62 -9.26 -17.76
C THR A 9 -6.62 -10.11 -19.01
N ASN A 10 -7.23 -11.28 -18.97
CA ASN A 10 -7.49 -12.12 -20.15
C ASN A 10 -8.68 -11.59 -20.96
N ASP A 11 -8.63 -10.36 -21.47
CA ASP A 11 -9.42 -9.90 -22.62
C ASP A 11 -9.36 -8.37 -22.75
N THR A 12 -8.83 -7.87 -23.87
CA THR A 12 -9.44 -6.91 -24.83
C THR A 12 -8.40 -6.03 -25.52
N GLY A 13 -8.36 -6.14 -26.85
CA GLY A 13 -7.40 -5.57 -27.80
C GLY A 13 -7.27 -4.05 -27.86
N VAL A 14 -6.66 -3.43 -26.85
CA VAL A 14 -6.24 -2.02 -26.89
C VAL A 14 -4.71 -1.91 -27.01
N LYS A 15 -4.22 -1.31 -28.10
CA LYS A 15 -2.78 -1.03 -28.28
C LYS A 15 -2.32 0.14 -27.41
N MET A 16 -1.25 -0.08 -26.64
CA MET A 16 -0.81 0.79 -25.55
C MET A 16 0.69 1.14 -25.59
N LYS A 17 1.07 2.31 -25.04
CA LYS A 17 2.45 2.77 -24.85
C LYS A 17 3.22 1.87 -23.87
N LYS A 18 4.52 1.68 -24.11
CA LYS A 18 5.42 0.81 -23.33
C LYS A 18 5.66 1.38 -21.93
N VAL A 19 5.13 0.73 -20.89
CA VAL A 19 5.42 1.06 -19.48
C VAL A 19 6.68 0.32 -19.04
N LYS A 20 7.58 1.00 -18.34
CA LYS A 20 8.82 0.41 -17.82
C LYS A 20 8.51 -0.40 -16.55
N SER A 21 8.09 -1.65 -16.75
CA SER A 21 7.80 -2.59 -15.66
C SER A 21 8.96 -3.56 -15.45
N LYS A 22 9.18 -3.99 -14.19
CA LYS A 22 10.00 -5.18 -13.90
C LYS A 22 9.24 -6.49 -14.16
N LEU A 23 7.94 -6.40 -14.42
CA LEU A 23 7.11 -7.52 -14.78
C LEU A 23 7.12 -7.68 -16.29
N ASP A 24 7.80 -8.72 -16.75
CA ASP A 24 7.82 -9.12 -18.16
C ASP A 24 6.68 -10.13 -18.37
N ILE A 25 5.45 -9.63 -18.25
CA ILE A 25 4.23 -10.42 -18.36
C ILE A 25 3.75 -10.36 -19.81
N THR A 26 3.59 -11.52 -20.45
CA THR A 26 3.20 -11.66 -21.86
C THR A 26 1.70 -11.54 -22.11
N GLU A 27 0.90 -11.40 -21.05
CA GLU A 27 -0.56 -11.28 -21.14
C GLU A 27 -1.03 -9.91 -21.63
N GLU A 28 -2.26 -9.89 -22.15
CA GLU A 28 -2.91 -8.68 -22.62
C GLU A 28 -3.18 -7.71 -21.46
N ARG A 29 -3.00 -6.42 -21.73
CA ARG A 29 -3.23 -5.34 -20.76
C ARG A 29 -4.56 -4.67 -21.05
N THR A 30 -5.33 -4.47 -19.99
CA THR A 30 -6.61 -3.77 -20.00
C THR A 30 -6.51 -2.46 -19.26
N VAL A 31 -7.29 -1.49 -19.74
CA VAL A 31 -7.40 -0.17 -19.12
C VAL A 31 -8.55 -0.16 -18.13
N ILE A 32 -8.28 0.19 -16.88
CA ILE A 32 -9.28 0.38 -15.82
C ILE A 32 -9.21 1.82 -15.31
N SER A 33 -10.34 2.42 -14.90
CA SER A 33 -10.26 3.72 -14.24
C SER A 33 -9.65 3.59 -12.84
N VAL A 34 -8.94 4.62 -12.37
CA VAL A 34 -8.34 4.63 -11.02
C VAL A 34 -9.39 4.40 -9.93
N VAL A 35 -10.59 4.97 -10.09
CA VAL A 35 -11.69 4.81 -9.12
C VAL A 35 -12.16 3.36 -9.08
N ASP A 36 -12.34 2.72 -10.23
CA ASP A 36 -12.75 1.32 -10.30
C ASP A 36 -11.66 0.39 -9.77
N ALA A 37 -10.38 0.71 -10.04
CA ALA A 37 -9.25 -0.06 -9.51
C ALA A 37 -9.15 0.02 -7.99
N ILE A 38 -9.29 1.22 -7.40
CA ILE A 38 -9.31 1.39 -5.94
C ILE A 38 -10.49 0.62 -5.35
N SER A 39 -11.69 0.76 -5.92
CA SER A 39 -12.90 0.11 -5.41
C SER A 39 -12.78 -1.41 -5.43
N LEU A 40 -12.29 -1.97 -6.55
CA LEU A 40 -12.07 -3.41 -6.69
C LEU A 40 -11.08 -3.96 -5.66
N VAL A 41 -9.93 -3.28 -5.50
CA VAL A 41 -8.90 -3.71 -4.54
C VAL A 41 -9.38 -3.55 -3.10
N TYR A 42 -10.11 -2.47 -2.81
CA TYR A 42 -10.75 -2.24 -1.51
C TYR A 42 -11.69 -3.38 -1.15
N ASP A 43 -12.60 -3.74 -2.05
CA ASP A 43 -13.59 -4.81 -1.82
C ASP A 43 -12.92 -6.15 -1.56
N ILE A 44 -11.80 -6.44 -2.23
CA ILE A 44 -11.02 -7.65 -1.96
C ILE A 44 -10.50 -7.65 -0.52
N PHE A 45 -9.85 -6.58 -0.06
CA PHE A 45 -9.30 -6.53 1.31
C PHE A 45 -10.40 -6.50 2.39
N TRP A 46 -11.50 -5.80 2.13
CA TRP A 46 -12.66 -5.80 3.01
C TRP A 46 -13.24 -7.21 3.18
N ASN A 47 -13.44 -7.94 2.07
CA ASN A 47 -13.94 -9.31 2.11
C ASN A 47 -12.94 -10.32 2.72
N LEU A 48 -11.64 -10.01 2.69
CA LEU A 48 -10.60 -10.77 3.41
C LEU A 48 -10.62 -10.51 4.93
N GLY A 49 -11.45 -9.58 5.41
CA GLY A 49 -11.65 -9.30 6.83
C GLY A 49 -10.79 -8.17 7.39
N CYS A 50 -10.15 -7.36 6.53
CA CYS A 50 -9.49 -6.13 6.96
C CYS A 50 -10.53 -5.09 7.43
N SER A 51 -10.10 -4.14 8.27
CA SER A 51 -10.96 -3.00 8.59
C SER A 51 -11.18 -2.11 7.36
N GLU A 52 -12.25 -1.31 7.39
CA GLU A 52 -12.52 -0.30 6.36
C GLU A 52 -11.31 0.63 6.16
N LYS A 53 -10.70 1.05 7.27
CA LYS A 53 -9.52 1.93 7.26
C LYS A 53 -8.32 1.26 6.58
N ALA A 54 -8.02 0.02 6.97
CA ALA A 54 -6.89 -0.72 6.40
C ALA A 54 -7.11 -1.04 4.92
N ALA A 55 -8.31 -1.52 4.55
CA ALA A 55 -8.67 -1.83 3.16
C ALA A 55 -8.47 -0.60 2.26
N ARG A 56 -8.95 0.58 2.68
CA ARG A 56 -8.79 1.83 1.93
C ARG A 56 -7.34 2.27 1.78
N ILE A 57 -6.57 2.27 2.88
CA ILE A 57 -5.15 2.66 2.85
C ILE A 57 -4.37 1.75 1.89
N VAL A 58 -4.61 0.44 1.95
CA VAL A 58 -3.91 -0.53 1.10
C VAL A 58 -4.32 -0.36 -0.36
N SER A 59 -5.61 -0.25 -0.67
CA SER A 59 -6.09 -0.10 -2.05
C SER A 59 -5.56 1.17 -2.72
N GLU A 60 -5.59 2.30 -2.01
CA GLU A 60 -5.06 3.56 -2.52
C GLU A 60 -3.56 3.46 -2.80
N HIS A 61 -2.80 2.89 -1.86
CA HIS A 61 -1.34 2.75 -2.00
C HIS A 61 -0.92 1.82 -3.15
N LEU A 62 -1.61 0.69 -3.33
CA LEU A 62 -1.29 -0.25 -4.42
C LEU A 62 -1.61 0.35 -5.79
N VAL A 63 -2.70 1.12 -5.91
CA VAL A 63 -3.05 1.82 -7.14
C VAL A 63 -2.06 2.95 -7.42
N ASP A 64 -1.68 3.73 -6.40
CA ASP A 64 -0.68 4.78 -6.49
C ASP A 64 0.69 4.24 -6.93
N SER A 65 1.13 3.12 -6.34
CA SER A 65 2.37 2.43 -6.74
C SER A 65 2.35 2.00 -8.21
N ASN A 66 1.19 1.56 -8.72
CA ASN A 66 1.02 1.26 -10.14
C ASN A 66 1.11 2.53 -11.00
N LEU A 67 0.52 3.65 -10.57
CA LEU A 67 0.58 4.94 -11.28
C LEU A 67 2.00 5.51 -11.34
N CYS A 68 2.80 5.32 -10.28
CA CYS A 68 4.23 5.68 -10.27
C CYS A 68 5.11 4.75 -11.12
N GLY A 69 4.53 3.75 -11.80
CA GLY A 69 5.26 2.80 -12.64
C GLY A 69 6.01 1.72 -11.84
N VAL A 70 5.76 1.60 -10.54
CA VAL A 70 6.31 0.56 -9.66
C VAL A 70 5.35 -0.63 -9.60
N GLU A 71 4.93 -1.14 -10.76
CA GLU A 71 3.84 -2.12 -10.88
C GLU A 71 4.10 -3.43 -10.12
N SER A 72 5.36 -3.83 -9.96
CA SER A 72 5.76 -5.01 -9.15
C SER A 72 5.42 -4.88 -7.67
N HIS A 73 5.01 -3.68 -7.26
CA HIS A 73 4.60 -3.32 -5.91
C HIS A 73 3.18 -2.71 -5.87
N GLY A 74 2.49 -2.66 -7.00
CA GLY A 74 1.12 -2.15 -7.05
C GLY A 74 0.06 -3.25 -6.90
N ILE A 75 -1.06 -3.07 -7.58
CA ILE A 75 -2.28 -3.90 -7.57
C ILE A 75 -1.98 -5.41 -7.64
N MET A 76 -0.97 -5.85 -8.38
CA MET A 76 -0.60 -7.27 -8.47
C MET A 76 -0.37 -7.91 -7.09
N ARG A 77 0.12 -7.14 -6.11
CA ARG A 77 0.38 -7.61 -4.74
C ARG A 77 -0.89 -8.00 -3.99
N THR A 78 -2.05 -7.56 -4.44
CA THR A 78 -3.36 -7.98 -3.90
C THR A 78 -3.49 -9.50 -3.87
N LEU A 79 -3.07 -10.20 -4.94
CA LEU A 79 -3.14 -11.67 -5.01
C LEU A 79 -2.23 -12.33 -3.98
N GLN A 80 -1.01 -11.83 -3.84
CA GLN A 80 -0.05 -12.33 -2.85
C GLN A 80 -0.56 -12.09 -1.42
N TYR A 81 -1.15 -10.92 -1.14
CA TYR A 81 -1.64 -10.59 0.19
C TYR A 81 -2.85 -11.45 0.54
N ALA A 82 -3.75 -11.67 -0.41
CA ALA A 82 -4.90 -12.57 -0.26
C ALA A 82 -4.46 -14.00 0.07
N ASP A 83 -3.45 -14.53 -0.62
CA ASP A 83 -2.88 -15.86 -0.34
C ASP A 83 -2.29 -15.93 1.08
N GLN A 84 -1.57 -14.90 1.51
CA GLN A 84 -0.98 -14.86 2.85
C GLN A 84 -2.01 -14.73 3.98
N PHE A 85 -3.12 -14.03 3.76
CA PHE A 85 -4.24 -14.06 4.70
C PHE A 85 -4.88 -15.45 4.78
N LYS A 86 -5.12 -16.10 3.63
CA LYS A 86 -5.67 -17.47 3.59
C LYS A 86 -4.78 -18.47 4.32
N LYS A 87 -3.45 -18.29 4.25
CA LYS A 87 -2.45 -19.12 4.94
C LYS A 87 -2.22 -18.75 6.40
N ASN A 88 -2.97 -17.77 6.96
CA ASN A 88 -2.77 -17.23 8.31
C ASN A 88 -1.35 -16.70 8.58
N TYR A 89 -0.62 -16.33 7.52
CA TYR A 89 0.70 -15.70 7.65
C TYR A 89 0.57 -14.24 8.11
N MET A 90 -0.50 -13.56 7.67
CA MET A 90 -0.89 -12.23 8.10
C MET A 90 -2.24 -12.26 8.82
N VAL A 91 -2.47 -11.30 9.72
CA VAL A 91 -3.72 -11.13 10.45
C VAL A 91 -4.51 -9.98 9.81
N ALA A 92 -5.64 -10.29 9.15
CA ALA A 92 -6.43 -9.28 8.44
C ALA A 92 -6.92 -8.14 9.35
N ARG A 93 -7.24 -8.46 10.61
CA ARG A 93 -7.66 -7.51 11.65
C ARG A 93 -6.49 -6.93 12.46
N GLY A 94 -5.25 -7.14 12.04
CA GLY A 94 -4.05 -6.60 12.68
C GLY A 94 -3.93 -5.10 12.39
N GLU A 95 -4.49 -4.27 13.28
CA GLU A 95 -4.40 -2.82 13.18
C GLU A 95 -3.13 -2.29 13.85
N PRO A 96 -2.38 -1.36 13.21
CA PRO A 96 -1.16 -0.85 13.79
C PRO A 96 -1.42 0.02 15.03
N ILE A 97 -0.58 -0.15 16.05
CA ILE A 97 -0.68 0.56 17.33
C ILE A 97 0.57 1.41 17.53
N LEU A 98 0.39 2.73 17.64
CA LEU A 98 1.43 3.65 18.05
C LEU A 98 1.59 3.62 19.58
N ARG A 99 2.83 3.56 20.06
CA ARG A 99 3.16 3.56 21.50
C ARG A 99 4.30 4.52 21.78
N ALA A 100 4.21 5.23 22.90
CA ALA A 100 5.37 5.89 23.50
C ALA A 100 6.14 4.88 24.34
N THR A 101 7.47 4.91 24.22
CA THR A 101 8.39 4.14 25.04
C THR A 101 8.70 4.90 26.34
N SER A 102 9.18 4.19 27.35
CA SER A 102 9.61 4.79 28.63
C SER A 102 10.74 5.82 28.49
N LYS A 103 11.44 5.84 27.35
CA LYS A 103 12.53 6.77 27.04
C LYS A 103 12.10 7.96 26.17
N GLY A 104 10.79 8.16 25.96
CA GLY A 104 10.25 9.29 25.21
C GLY A 104 10.33 9.15 23.67
N MET A 105 10.69 7.96 23.18
CA MET A 105 10.64 7.61 21.76
C MET A 105 9.28 6.99 21.39
N TYR A 106 8.94 6.95 20.11
CA TYR A 106 7.73 6.32 19.62
C TYR A 106 8.02 5.06 18.78
N GLU A 107 7.16 4.07 18.90
CA GLU A 107 7.18 2.85 18.08
C GLU A 107 5.78 2.53 17.55
N VAL A 108 5.72 1.86 16.40
CA VAL A 108 4.49 1.30 15.83
C VAL A 108 4.59 -0.23 15.83
N ASP A 109 3.65 -0.88 16.50
CA ASP A 109 3.44 -2.33 16.45
C ASP A 109 2.41 -2.64 15.37
N GLY A 110 2.81 -3.34 14.31
CA GLY A 110 1.95 -3.66 13.17
C GLY A 110 0.95 -4.80 13.41
N GLN A 111 0.96 -5.43 14.59
CA GLN A 111 -0.01 -6.46 14.99
C GLN A 111 -0.17 -7.60 13.96
N LYS A 112 0.92 -7.98 13.29
CA LYS A 112 0.96 -9.00 12.23
C LYS A 112 0.05 -8.68 11.04
N GLY A 113 -0.39 -7.44 10.89
CA GLY A 113 -1.16 -6.96 9.74
C GLY A 113 -0.27 -6.61 8.54
N ILE A 114 -0.91 -6.09 7.50
CA ILE A 114 -0.22 -5.51 6.33
C ILE A 114 0.62 -4.32 6.78
N GLY A 115 1.85 -4.20 6.28
CA GLY A 115 2.77 -3.14 6.65
C GLY A 115 2.39 -1.73 6.22
N ILE A 116 1.60 -1.58 5.15
CA ILE A 116 1.23 -0.28 4.58
C ILE A 116 0.50 0.62 5.60
N PRO A 117 -0.57 0.18 6.31
CA PRO A 117 -1.16 0.95 7.41
C PRO A 117 -0.18 1.32 8.52
N ALA A 118 0.71 0.40 8.92
CA ALA A 118 1.69 0.64 9.98
C ALA A 118 2.69 1.73 9.57
N MET A 119 3.15 1.69 8.32
CA MET A 119 4.06 2.68 7.78
C MET A 119 3.39 4.06 7.63
N LYS A 120 2.12 4.12 7.18
CA LYS A 120 1.37 5.38 7.11
C LYS A 120 1.27 6.03 8.49
N LEU A 121 0.92 5.25 9.51
CA LEU A 121 0.84 5.73 10.89
C LEU A 121 2.19 6.25 11.40
N ALA A 122 3.27 5.50 11.17
CA ALA A 122 4.62 5.91 11.54
C ALA A 122 5.04 7.19 10.81
N PHE A 123 4.82 7.27 9.50
CA PHE A 123 5.20 8.44 8.71
C PHE A 123 4.44 9.70 9.16
N GLU A 124 3.12 9.63 9.30
CA GLU A 124 2.30 10.77 9.73
C GLU A 124 2.72 11.27 11.11
N HIS A 125 2.92 10.36 12.06
CA HIS A 125 3.35 10.74 13.40
C HIS A 125 4.78 11.31 13.42
N GLY A 126 5.69 10.68 12.68
CA GLY A 126 7.09 11.10 12.57
C GLY A 126 7.24 12.46 11.92
N ALA A 127 6.53 12.71 10.83
CA ALA A 127 6.53 14.00 10.15
C ALA A 127 6.04 15.13 11.07
N ASN A 128 5.03 14.88 11.89
CA ASN A 128 4.55 15.86 12.87
C ASN A 128 5.59 16.10 13.97
N LEU A 129 6.18 15.04 14.54
CA LEU A 129 7.25 15.19 15.54
C LEU A 129 8.47 15.92 15.00
N ALA A 130 8.85 15.68 13.75
CA ALA A 130 10.00 16.31 13.12
C ALA A 130 9.78 17.81 12.90
N LYS A 131 8.55 18.24 12.58
CA LYS A 131 8.20 19.67 12.49
C LYS A 131 8.43 20.39 13.82
N ASP A 132 8.13 19.73 14.94
CA ASP A 132 8.26 20.32 16.27
C ASP A 132 9.69 20.23 16.84
N ARG A 133 10.42 19.13 16.54
CA ARG A 133 11.71 18.79 17.17
C ARG A 133 12.92 18.88 16.25
N GLY A 134 12.73 19.22 14.97
CA GLY A 134 13.76 19.24 13.94
C GLY A 134 14.04 17.88 13.29
N PHE A 135 13.88 16.78 14.01
CA PHE A 135 13.95 15.42 13.46
C PHE A 135 13.08 14.44 14.28
N SER A 136 12.78 13.28 13.70
CA SER A 136 12.12 12.19 14.42
C SER A 136 12.59 10.83 13.91
N VAL A 137 12.50 9.83 14.79
CA VAL A 137 12.76 8.42 14.46
C VAL A 137 11.64 7.60 15.09
N ILE A 138 11.02 6.74 14.29
CA ILE A 138 9.96 5.83 14.74
C ILE A 138 10.34 4.42 14.31
N ALA A 139 10.44 3.53 15.30
CA ALA A 139 10.64 2.11 15.03
C ALA A 139 9.31 1.45 14.65
N ILE A 140 9.33 0.51 13.72
CA ILE A 140 8.16 -0.28 13.37
C ILE A 140 8.49 -1.76 13.53
N ARG A 141 7.61 -2.52 14.19
CA ARG A 141 7.81 -3.95 14.47
C ARG A 141 6.54 -4.77 14.23
N LEU A 142 6.69 -6.10 14.14
CA LEU A 142 5.59 -7.06 14.00
C LEU A 142 4.60 -6.72 12.87
N LEU A 143 5.11 -6.42 11.68
CA LEU A 143 4.31 -6.26 10.47
C LEU A 143 4.78 -7.23 9.39
N TYR A 144 3.93 -7.47 8.38
CA TYR A 144 4.29 -8.24 7.20
C TYR A 144 4.10 -7.42 5.94
N GLN A 145 5.08 -7.52 5.04
CA GLN A 145 5.14 -6.85 3.74
C GLN A 145 4.95 -5.33 3.80
N PHE A 146 5.98 -4.58 3.42
CA PHE A 146 5.87 -3.15 3.16
C PHE A 146 6.26 -2.87 1.71
N ILE A 147 5.64 -1.84 1.16
CA ILE A 147 5.89 -1.38 -0.19
C ILE A 147 6.29 0.09 -0.09
N ASN A 148 7.27 0.45 -0.92
CA ASN A 148 7.94 1.74 -1.01
C ASN A 148 7.00 2.92 -0.74
N ILE A 149 7.30 3.76 0.27
CA ILE A 149 6.65 5.07 0.41
C ILE A 149 7.57 6.08 -0.27
N GLU A 150 7.17 6.60 -1.42
CA GLU A 150 7.82 7.77 -2.02
C GLU A 150 7.60 8.99 -1.09
N ILE A 151 8.71 9.59 -0.65
CA ILE A 151 8.74 10.74 0.27
C ILE A 151 8.72 12.06 -0.54
N ASP A 152 8.15 12.04 -1.74
CA ASP A 152 8.24 13.19 -2.66
C ASP A 152 7.34 14.37 -2.26
N LYS A 153 6.47 14.21 -1.24
CA LYS A 153 5.57 15.28 -0.75
C LYS A 153 6.16 16.21 0.31
N LEU A 154 7.46 16.13 0.62
CA LEU A 154 8.09 16.96 1.66
C LEU A 154 9.29 17.80 1.20
N ILE A 155 9.67 17.74 -0.08
CA ILE A 155 10.82 18.51 -0.61
C ILE A 155 10.39 19.86 -1.22
N ASP A 156 9.09 20.09 -1.45
CA ASP A 156 8.58 21.41 -1.83
C ASP A 156 8.27 22.26 -0.58
N LYS A 157 9.33 22.80 0.03
CA LYS A 157 9.30 24.03 0.83
C LYS A 157 10.56 24.86 0.61
#